data_AF-A6L557-F1
#
_entry.id   AF-A6L557-F1
#
_cell.length_a   1.000
_cell.length_b   1.000
_cell.length_c   1.000
_cell.angle_alpha   90.00
_cell.angle_beta   90.00
_cell.angle_gamma   90.00
#
_symmetry.space_group_name_H-M   'P 1'
#
loop_
_entity.id
_entity.type
_entity.pdbx_description
1 polymer ?
#
loop_
_entity_poly.entity_id
_entity_poly.type
_entity_poly.pdbx_seq_one_letter_code
_entity_poly.pdbx_strand_id
1 'polypeptide(L)'
;MKTYLLDILNRYKKFSESLDVEAILCSKSWSVFNDSGCKEIYLFQHDGSLIISVSGEVTNATWKYIPVNQSILISTKSASYMLHPAFVDDIIFALQLDGTNQYSFMIDELQRDTFAPKSLSDIEKYFITKKQLELEKEKQLLAQRAYDKIVARERQEQQRKQEAEEALIEEALRESKLYQTVLSIAWIQMFLIPIILIPCYLFSDEFNNNGWKDRISLIMVLAFLGVLLFVIISFFILDPIKNRIIKRIKENNIHNS
;
A
#
# COMPACT_ATOMS: atom_id res chain seq x y z
N MET A 1 30.89 11.31 -29.84
CA MET A 1 30.26 10.21 -29.10
C MET A 1 30.65 8.87 -29.74
N LYS A 2 31.25 7.95 -28.97
CA LYS A 2 31.49 6.57 -29.44
C LYS A 2 30.23 5.73 -29.24
N THR A 3 30.03 4.77 -30.14
CA THR A 3 28.89 3.84 -30.11
C THR A 3 29.39 2.40 -30.19
N TYR A 4 28.65 1.48 -29.60
CA TYR A 4 29.04 0.08 -29.41
C TYR A 4 27.87 -0.84 -29.74
N LEU A 5 28.15 -2.02 -30.29
CA LEU A 5 27.13 -3.05 -30.48
C LEU A 5 26.96 -3.82 -29.18
N LEU A 6 25.75 -3.83 -28.63
CA LEU A 6 25.42 -4.60 -27.43
C LEU A 6 24.09 -5.34 -27.61
N ASP A 7 24.15 -6.60 -28.02
CA ASP A 7 22.96 -7.43 -28.31
C ASP A 7 22.05 -7.61 -27.09
N ILE A 8 22.60 -7.50 -25.88
CA ILE A 8 21.82 -7.63 -24.64
C ILE A 8 20.78 -6.51 -24.50
N LEU A 9 21.07 -5.30 -24.99
CA LEU A 9 20.14 -4.17 -24.93
C LEU A 9 18.94 -4.34 -25.86
N ASN A 10 19.15 -4.94 -27.04
CA ASN A 10 18.05 -5.29 -27.95
C ASN A 10 17.02 -6.20 -27.27
N ARG A 11 17.47 -7.09 -26.37
CA ARG A 11 16.60 -7.98 -25.57
C ARG A 11 16.06 -7.33 -24.30
N TYR A 12 16.71 -6.25 -23.84
CA TYR A 12 16.41 -5.58 -22.57
C TYR A 12 15.61 -4.29 -22.74
N LYS A 13 15.06 -3.99 -23.94
CA LYS A 13 14.23 -2.80 -24.22
C LYS A 13 13.09 -2.63 -23.19
N LYS A 14 13.43 -1.95 -22.10
CA LYS A 14 12.59 -1.54 -20.97
C LYS A 14 12.71 -0.03 -20.83
N PHE A 15 12.71 0.70 -21.94
CA PHE A 15 12.45 2.12 -21.86
C PHE A 15 10.95 2.28 -21.53
N SER A 16 10.65 2.75 -20.32
CA SER A 16 9.27 3.09 -19.96
C SER A 16 8.96 4.43 -20.60
N GLU A 17 8.00 4.47 -21.51
CA GLU A 17 7.53 5.69 -22.20
C GLU A 17 7.07 6.79 -21.22
N SER A 18 6.82 6.43 -19.96
CA SER A 18 6.37 7.33 -18.89
C SER A 18 7.49 8.14 -18.22
N LEU A 19 8.76 7.93 -18.56
CA LEU A 19 9.87 8.66 -17.93
C LEU A 19 10.10 10.02 -18.63
N ASP A 20 10.15 11.09 -17.84
CA ASP A 20 10.54 12.42 -18.34
C ASP A 20 12.05 12.45 -18.64
N VAL A 21 12.39 12.14 -19.89
CA VAL A 21 13.77 12.09 -20.40
C VAL A 21 14.48 13.42 -20.24
N GLU A 22 13.76 14.53 -20.41
CA GLU A 22 14.31 15.87 -20.33
C GLU A 22 14.78 16.17 -18.91
N ALA A 23 13.92 15.88 -17.93
CA ALA A 23 14.26 16.03 -16.51
C ALA A 23 15.44 15.14 -16.11
N ILE A 24 15.50 13.90 -16.59
CA ILE A 24 16.57 12.97 -16.24
C ILE A 24 17.91 13.43 -16.81
N LEU A 25 17.95 13.82 -18.08
CA LEU A 25 19.17 14.33 -18.72
C LEU A 25 19.70 15.58 -17.98
N CYS A 26 18.83 16.52 -17.63
CA CYS A 26 19.23 17.78 -16.98
C CYS A 26 19.55 17.63 -15.49
N SER A 27 19.02 16.61 -14.81
CA SER A 27 19.22 16.42 -13.37
C SER A 27 20.60 15.91 -12.99
N LYS A 28 21.37 15.38 -13.95
CA LYS A 28 22.62 14.66 -13.70
C LYS A 28 23.73 15.10 -14.66
N SER A 29 24.97 14.87 -14.23
CA SER A 29 26.15 14.99 -15.09
C SER A 29 26.50 13.61 -15.64
N TRP A 30 26.62 13.50 -16.96
CA TRP A 30 26.72 12.22 -17.65
C TRP A 30 28.13 12.01 -18.19
N SER A 31 28.83 11.01 -17.66
CA SER A 31 30.13 10.54 -18.14
C SER A 31 29.90 9.56 -19.30
N VAL A 32 30.32 9.92 -20.52
CA VAL A 32 30.20 9.03 -21.69
C VAL A 32 31.24 7.93 -21.59
N PHE A 33 30.79 6.68 -21.69
CA PHE A 33 31.67 5.54 -21.74
C PHE A 33 32.46 5.55 -23.04
N ASN A 34 33.79 5.54 -22.91
CA ASN A 34 34.69 5.27 -24.01
C ASN A 34 35.77 4.26 -23.59
N ASP A 35 36.18 3.47 -24.56
CA ASP A 35 37.31 2.52 -24.50
C ASP A 35 38.69 3.21 -24.43
N SER A 36 38.72 4.54 -24.54
CA SER A 36 39.94 5.34 -24.69
C SER A 36 40.51 5.77 -23.34
N GLY A 37 39.72 5.66 -22.25
CA GLY A 37 40.09 6.09 -20.91
C GLY A 37 40.06 7.62 -20.71
N CYS A 38 39.71 8.38 -21.74
CA CYS A 38 39.55 9.84 -21.63
C CYS A 38 38.23 10.17 -20.94
N LYS A 39 38.25 11.15 -20.03
CA LYS A 39 37.02 11.57 -19.34
C LYS A 39 36.20 12.47 -20.27
N GLU A 40 35.05 12.00 -20.73
CA GLU A 40 34.13 12.76 -21.58
C GLU A 40 32.83 12.97 -20.79
N ILE A 41 32.50 14.21 -20.42
CA ILE A 41 31.32 14.57 -19.60
C ILE A 41 30.36 15.42 -20.42
N TYR A 42 29.08 15.07 -20.38
CA TYR A 42 27.98 15.75 -21.05
C TYR A 42 27.09 16.36 -19.96
N LEU A 43 26.91 17.68 -20.02
CA LEU A 43 26.04 18.42 -19.12
C LEU A 43 24.90 19.02 -19.94
N PHE A 44 23.70 18.45 -19.77
CA PHE A 44 22.48 18.89 -20.45
C PHE A 44 21.85 20.01 -19.63
N GLN A 45 21.48 21.10 -20.29
CA GLN A 45 20.81 22.24 -19.66
C GLN A 45 19.37 22.37 -20.18
N HIS A 46 18.46 22.83 -19.31
CA HIS A 46 17.04 23.02 -19.64
C HIS A 46 16.77 24.03 -20.76
N ASP A 47 17.73 24.90 -21.07
CA ASP A 47 17.64 25.87 -22.17
C ASP A 47 17.95 25.25 -23.55
N GLY A 48 18.28 23.95 -23.61
CA GLY A 48 18.69 23.25 -24.83
C GLY A 48 20.19 23.35 -25.12
N SER A 49 20.97 23.97 -24.24
CA SER A 49 22.44 24.01 -24.32
C SER A 49 23.04 22.69 -23.81
N LEU A 50 24.06 22.19 -24.51
CA LEU A 50 24.83 21.01 -24.11
C LEU A 50 26.30 21.40 -23.96
N ILE A 51 26.86 21.17 -22.78
CA ILE A 51 28.28 21.39 -22.53
C ILE A 51 28.98 20.04 -22.58
N ILE A 52 29.94 19.90 -23.48
CA ILE A 52 30.76 18.69 -23.62
C ILE A 52 32.16 19.00 -23.11
N SER A 53 32.60 18.31 -22.07
CA SER A 53 33.95 18.43 -21.50
C SER A 53 34.75 17.16 -21.75
N VAL A 54 35.78 17.24 -22.61
CA VAL A 54 36.71 16.12 -22.88
C VAL A 54 38.04 16.43 -22.19
N SER A 55 38.35 15.72 -21.11
CA SER A 55 39.60 15.87 -20.34
C SER A 55 39.92 17.33 -19.94
N GLY A 56 38.88 18.17 -19.77
CA GLY A 56 38.99 19.59 -19.41
C GLY A 56 38.81 20.58 -20.57
N GLU A 57 38.83 20.12 -21.83
CA GLU A 57 38.49 20.95 -22.98
C GLU A 57 36.96 21.02 -23.16
N VAL A 58 36.42 22.24 -23.18
CA VAL A 58 34.98 22.47 -23.21
C VAL A 58 34.53 22.87 -24.62
N THR A 59 33.57 22.12 -25.15
CA THR A 59 32.87 22.42 -26.40
C THR A 59 31.39 22.66 -26.14
N ASN A 60 30.90 23.82 -26.57
CA ASN A 60 29.47 24.12 -26.56
C ASN A 60 28.78 23.44 -27.74
N ALA A 61 27.70 22.74 -27.44
CA ALA A 61 26.80 22.06 -28.35
C ALA A 61 25.35 22.40 -27.97
N THR A 62 24.39 21.90 -28.75
CA THR A 62 22.96 22.04 -28.47
C THR A 62 22.31 20.67 -28.44
N TRP A 63 21.25 20.53 -27.67
CA TRP A 63 20.46 19.32 -27.63
C TRP A 63 18.97 19.65 -27.60
N LYS A 64 18.14 18.72 -28.06
CA LYS A 64 16.69 18.87 -28.05
C LYS A 64 16.02 17.51 -27.97
N TYR A 65 15.04 17.38 -27.09
CA TYR A 65 14.14 16.25 -27.10
C TYR A 65 13.03 16.46 -28.14
N ILE A 66 12.77 15.45 -28.96
CA ILE A 66 11.74 15.41 -30.00
C ILE A 66 10.70 14.36 -29.58
N PRO A 67 9.60 14.77 -28.91
CA PRO A 67 8.62 13.83 -28.35
C PRO A 67 7.96 12.94 -29.41
N VAL A 68 7.71 13.48 -30.60
CA VAL A 68 7.01 12.77 -31.69
C VAL A 68 7.77 11.52 -32.15
N ASN A 69 9.10 11.55 -32.10
CA ASN A 69 9.95 10.41 -32.45
C ASN A 69 10.61 9.79 -31.21
N GLN A 70 10.25 10.25 -30.00
CA GLN A 70 10.91 9.90 -28.74
C GLN A 70 12.44 9.92 -28.86
N SER A 71 12.99 10.92 -29.56
CA SER A 71 14.41 10.99 -29.89
C SER A 71 15.06 12.23 -29.29
N ILE A 72 16.35 12.12 -29.03
CA ILE A 72 17.21 13.20 -28.58
C ILE A 72 18.08 13.58 -29.76
N LEU A 73 17.98 14.82 -30.20
CA LEU A 73 18.87 15.42 -31.18
C LEU A 73 20.03 16.07 -30.42
N ILE A 74 21.26 15.69 -30.75
CA ILE A 74 22.48 16.36 -30.26
C ILE A 74 23.18 16.97 -31.45
N SER A 75 23.31 18.29 -31.48
CA SER A 75 23.94 19.06 -32.55
C SER A 75 25.23 19.69 -32.04
N THR A 76 26.35 19.18 -32.57
CA THR A 76 27.70 19.71 -32.35
C THR A 76 28.13 20.55 -33.56
N LYS A 77 29.28 21.26 -33.46
CA LYS A 77 29.81 22.08 -34.56
C LYS A 77 30.14 21.26 -35.83
N SER A 78 30.43 19.96 -35.68
CA SER A 78 30.88 19.10 -36.78
C SER A 78 29.79 18.15 -37.28
N ALA A 79 28.89 17.71 -36.41
CA ALA A 79 27.87 16.71 -36.74
C ALA A 79 26.64 16.82 -35.82
N SER A 80 25.50 16.37 -36.33
CA SER A 80 24.29 16.18 -35.55
C SER A 80 23.94 14.69 -35.49
N TYR A 81 23.57 14.22 -34.30
CA TYR A 81 23.22 12.83 -34.03
C TYR A 81 21.79 12.74 -33.52
N MET A 82 21.03 11.79 -34.04
CA MET A 82 19.70 11.45 -33.54
C MET A 82 19.80 10.16 -32.73
N LEU A 83 19.39 10.23 -31.47
CA LEU A 83 19.56 9.16 -30.50
C LEU A 83 18.22 8.80 -29.87
N HIS A 84 17.92 7.51 -29.74
CA HIS A 84 16.75 7.03 -29.03
C HIS A 84 17.13 6.53 -27.63
N PRO A 85 16.44 6.96 -26.57
CA PRO A 85 16.54 6.34 -25.26
C PRO A 85 16.24 4.85 -25.34
N ALA A 86 17.25 4.00 -25.09
CA ALA A 86 17.09 2.55 -25.12
C ALA A 86 16.91 1.97 -23.72
N PHE A 87 17.61 2.57 -22.74
CA PHE A 87 17.57 2.15 -21.35
C PHE A 87 17.97 3.31 -20.44
N VAL A 88 17.27 3.44 -19.31
CA VAL A 88 17.57 4.46 -18.29
C VAL A 88 17.46 3.81 -16.92
N ASP A 89 18.46 4.06 -16.09
CA ASP A 89 18.38 3.83 -14.66
C ASP A 89 19.16 4.88 -13.86
N ASP A 90 19.37 4.62 -12.57
CA ASP A 90 20.06 5.54 -11.66
C ASP A 90 21.55 5.71 -11.98
N ILE A 91 22.19 4.76 -12.67
CA ILE A 91 23.63 4.67 -12.91
C ILE A 91 23.97 4.84 -14.40
N ILE A 92 23.32 4.09 -15.29
CA ILE A 92 23.54 3.99 -16.72
C ILE A 92 22.34 4.53 -17.50
N PHE A 93 22.63 5.39 -18.47
CA PHE A 93 21.72 5.78 -19.53
C PHE A 93 22.28 5.31 -20.87
N ALA A 94 21.60 4.36 -21.52
CA ALA A 94 21.92 3.91 -22.87
C ALA A 94 21.08 4.63 -23.95
N LEU A 95 21.77 5.14 -24.96
CA LEU A 95 21.22 5.84 -26.12
C LEU A 95 21.54 5.07 -27.40
N GLN A 96 20.54 4.69 -28.17
CA GLN A 96 20.71 4.02 -29.47
C GLN A 96 20.83 5.06 -30.58
N LEU A 97 21.80 4.91 -31.48
CA LEU A 97 21.88 5.75 -32.68
C LEU A 97 20.77 5.36 -33.68
N ASP A 98 20.01 6.36 -34.14
CA ASP A 98 18.85 6.16 -35.01
C ASP A 98 19.20 5.35 -36.27
N GLY A 99 18.32 4.41 -36.61
CA GLY A 99 18.51 3.48 -37.73
C GLY A 99 19.62 2.43 -37.57
N THR A 100 20.30 2.36 -36.41
CA THR A 100 21.40 1.41 -36.17
C THR A 100 21.20 0.61 -34.87
N ASN A 101 21.94 -0.49 -34.69
CA ASN A 101 22.01 -1.22 -33.42
C ASN A 101 23.18 -0.77 -32.53
N GLN A 102 23.74 0.41 -32.80
CA GLN A 102 24.86 0.92 -32.02
C GLN A 102 24.33 1.77 -30.86
N TYR A 103 24.87 1.51 -29.67
CA TYR A 103 24.49 2.15 -28.43
C TYR A 103 25.65 2.96 -27.87
N SER A 104 25.34 4.15 -27.39
CA SER A 104 26.22 4.92 -26.53
C SER A 104 25.75 4.77 -25.09
N PHE A 105 26.69 4.63 -24.17
CA PHE A 105 26.42 4.50 -22.75
C PHE A 105 26.92 5.73 -22.04
N MET A 106 26.06 6.28 -21.19
CA MET A 106 26.37 7.39 -20.30
C MET A 106 26.21 6.89 -18.86
N ILE A 107 27.12 7.30 -17.99
CA ILE A 107 27.16 6.87 -16.60
C ILE A 107 27.06 8.12 -15.73
N ASP A 108 26.23 8.09 -14.70
CA ASP A 108 26.12 9.19 -13.74
C ASP A 108 27.49 9.42 -13.08
N GLU A 109 28.01 10.64 -13.20
CA GLU A 109 29.31 11.01 -12.64
C GLU A 109 29.37 10.82 -11.11
N LEU A 110 28.23 10.98 -10.40
CA LEU A 110 28.16 10.74 -8.96
C LEU A 110 28.31 9.27 -8.59
N GLN A 111 27.94 8.35 -9.48
CA GLN A 111 27.99 6.91 -9.26
C GLN A 111 29.31 6.29 -9.73
N ARG A 112 30.22 7.10 -10.28
CA ARG A 112 31.48 6.63 -10.87
C ARG A 112 32.41 5.93 -9.89
N ASP A 113 32.40 6.34 -8.62
CA ASP A 113 33.19 5.68 -7.57
C ASP A 113 32.68 4.27 -7.25
N THR A 114 31.37 4.04 -7.44
CA THR A 114 30.72 2.73 -7.23
C THR A 114 30.78 1.87 -8.49
N PHE A 115 30.66 2.50 -9.67
CA PHE A 115 30.63 1.83 -10.96
C PHE A 115 31.48 2.58 -11.99
N ALA A 116 32.72 2.11 -12.14
CA ALA A 116 33.68 2.59 -13.15
C ALA A 116 33.98 1.46 -14.16
N PRO A 117 33.11 1.23 -15.16
CA PRO A 117 33.33 0.20 -16.17
C PRO A 117 34.56 0.58 -17.00
N LYS A 118 35.48 -0.37 -17.17
CA LYS A 118 36.68 -0.22 -18.00
C LYS A 118 36.49 -0.83 -19.38
N SER A 119 35.53 -1.74 -19.49
CA SER A 119 35.23 -2.48 -20.71
C SER A 119 33.72 -2.62 -20.91
N LEU A 120 33.32 -2.91 -22.16
CA LEU A 120 31.93 -3.26 -22.46
C LEU A 120 31.46 -4.50 -21.68
N SER A 121 32.36 -5.44 -21.37
CA SER A 121 32.01 -6.63 -20.59
C SER A 121 31.54 -6.28 -19.17
N ASP A 122 32.06 -5.21 -18.58
CA ASP A 122 31.62 -4.75 -17.25
C ASP A 122 30.18 -4.21 -17.31
N ILE A 123 29.86 -3.51 -18.41
CA ILE A 123 28.50 -3.04 -18.70
C ILE A 123 27.55 -4.23 -18.95
N GLU A 124 27.98 -5.25 -19.71
CA GLU A 124 27.18 -6.47 -19.91
C GLU A 124 26.90 -7.21 -18.59
N LYS A 125 27.93 -7.38 -17.76
CA LYS A 125 27.78 -8.00 -16.43
C LYS A 125 26.78 -7.23 -15.58
N TYR A 126 26.84 -5.90 -15.59
CA TYR A 126 25.87 -5.06 -14.89
C TYR A 126 24.44 -5.38 -15.32
N PHE A 127 24.17 -5.45 -16.63
CA PHE A 127 22.85 -5.79 -17.16
C PHE A 127 22.40 -7.20 -16.78
N ILE A 128 23.32 -8.19 -16.80
CA ILE A 128 23.02 -9.58 -16.41
C ILE A 128 22.63 -9.64 -14.93
N THR A 129 23.44 -9.04 -14.05
CA THR A 129 23.18 -9.01 -12.61
C THR A 129 21.87 -8.29 -12.30
N LYS A 130 21.60 -7.16 -12.96
CA LYS A 130 20.35 -6.42 -12.79
C LYS A 130 19.14 -7.25 -13.16
N LYS A 131 19.19 -7.97 -14.28
CA LYS A 131 18.12 -8.86 -14.73
C LYS A 131 17.86 -10.00 -13.75
N GLN A 132 18.92 -10.60 -13.19
CA GLN A 132 18.78 -11.64 -12.17
C GLN A 132 18.09 -11.11 -10.92
N LEU A 133 18.49 -9.92 -10.47
CA LEU A 133 17.91 -9.27 -9.29
C LEU A 133 16.43 -8.91 -9.50
N GLU A 134 16.05 -8.42 -10.68
CA GLU A 134 14.64 -8.19 -11.04
C GLU A 134 13.82 -9.49 -10.98
N LEU A 135 14.35 -10.58 -11.54
CA LEU A 135 13.68 -11.88 -11.54
C LEU A 135 13.52 -12.44 -10.12
N GLU A 136 14.52 -12.25 -9.26
CA GLU A 136 14.45 -12.64 -7.85
C GLU A 136 13.39 -11.83 -7.09
N LYS A 137 13.34 -10.51 -7.29
CA LYS A 137 12.30 -9.66 -6.69
C LYS A 137 10.90 -10.07 -7.14
N GLU A 138 10.71 -10.39 -8.42
CA GLU A 138 9.43 -10.84 -8.94
C GLU A 138 9.02 -12.18 -8.31
N LYS A 139 9.95 -13.14 -8.20
CA LYS A 139 9.70 -14.41 -7.49
C LYS A 139 9.32 -14.20 -6.03
N GLN A 140 10.01 -13.31 -5.32
CA GLN A 140 9.69 -12.98 -3.93
C GLN A 140 8.29 -12.36 -3.80
N LEU A 141 7.94 -11.43 -4.68
CA LEU A 141 6.61 -10.80 -4.70
C LEU A 141 5.50 -11.83 -4.97
N LEU A 142 5.73 -12.77 -5.90
CA LEU A 142 4.79 -13.85 -6.18
C LEU A 142 4.63 -14.79 -4.97
N ALA A 143 5.73 -15.14 -4.30
CA ALA A 143 5.71 -15.96 -3.10
C ALA A 143 4.94 -15.27 -1.95
N GLN A 144 5.16 -13.96 -1.75
CA GLN A 144 4.44 -13.16 -0.77
C GLN A 144 2.94 -13.10 -1.08
N ARG A 145 2.56 -12.83 -2.34
CA ARG A 145 1.15 -12.84 -2.77
C ARG A 145 0.50 -14.20 -2.58
N ALA A 146 1.23 -15.30 -2.81
CA ALA A 146 0.72 -16.65 -2.58
C ALA A 146 0.50 -16.89 -1.08
N TYR A 147 1.44 -16.49 -0.23
CA TYR A 147 1.31 -16.56 1.22
C TYR A 147 0.13 -15.73 1.74
N ASP A 148 0.00 -14.48 1.30
CA ASP A 148 -1.11 -13.60 1.70
C ASP A 148 -2.48 -14.19 1.32
N LYS A 149 -2.58 -14.87 0.16
CA LYS A 149 -3.80 -15.59 -0.24
C LYS A 149 -4.11 -16.77 0.66
N ILE A 150 -3.10 -17.52 1.12
CA ILE A 150 -3.28 -18.63 2.06
C ILE A 150 -3.77 -18.08 3.40
N VAL A 151 -3.10 -17.06 3.94
CA VAL A 151 -3.47 -16.42 5.20
C VAL A 151 -4.88 -15.82 5.14
N ALA A 152 -5.25 -15.18 4.02
CA ALA A 152 -6.61 -14.66 3.82
C ALA A 152 -7.66 -15.78 3.83
N ARG A 153 -7.36 -16.93 3.20
CA ARG A 153 -8.25 -18.09 3.19
C ARG A 153 -8.40 -18.69 4.58
N GLU A 154 -7.31 -18.83 5.34
CA GLU A 154 -7.34 -19.32 6.72
C GLU A 154 -8.16 -18.40 7.63
N ARG A 155 -8.02 -17.07 7.48
CA ARG A 155 -8.85 -16.10 8.21
C ARG A 155 -10.33 -16.23 7.86
N GLN A 156 -10.67 -16.39 6.58
CA GLN A 156 -12.06 -16.61 6.15
C GLN A 156 -12.63 -17.93 6.69
N GLU A 157 -11.83 -18.98 6.74
CA GLU A 157 -12.25 -20.26 7.35
C GLU A 157 -12.46 -20.14 8.86
N GLN A 158 -11.58 -19.42 9.56
CA GLN A 158 -11.74 -19.14 11.00
C GLN A 158 -12.98 -18.29 11.27
N GLN A 159 -13.22 -17.24 10.47
CA GLN A 159 -14.42 -16.41 10.58
C GLN A 159 -15.69 -17.24 10.36
N ARG A 160 -15.74 -18.06 9.31
CA ARG A 160 -16.89 -18.96 9.08
C ARG A 160 -17.12 -19.94 10.23
N LYS A 161 -16.05 -20.47 10.82
CA LYS A 161 -16.14 -21.35 12.00
C LYS A 161 -16.68 -20.60 13.23
N GLN A 162 -16.22 -19.37 13.45
CA GLN A 162 -16.71 -18.52 14.54
C GLN A 162 -18.18 -18.14 14.35
N GLU A 163 -18.56 -17.69 13.15
CA GLU A 163 -19.95 -17.37 12.81
C GLU A 163 -20.88 -18.58 12.97
N ALA A 164 -20.43 -19.77 12.58
CA ALA A 164 -21.18 -21.01 12.80
C ALA A 164 -21.31 -21.37 14.30
N GLU A 165 -20.25 -21.19 15.10
CA GLU A 165 -20.31 -21.39 16.55
C GLU A 165 -21.27 -20.39 17.23
N GLU A 166 -21.24 -19.12 16.81
CA GLU A 166 -22.14 -18.08 17.32
C GLU A 166 -23.60 -18.38 16.95
N ALA A 167 -23.87 -18.81 15.71
CA ALA A 167 -25.21 -19.20 15.28
C ALA A 167 -25.76 -20.38 16.10
N LEU A 168 -24.93 -21.40 16.39
CA LEU A 168 -25.31 -22.53 17.25
C LEU A 168 -25.62 -22.07 18.69
N ILE A 169 -24.85 -21.12 19.23
CA ILE A 169 -25.10 -20.55 20.55
C ILE A 169 -26.43 -19.78 20.57
N GLU A 170 -26.69 -18.97 19.54
CA GLU A 170 -27.92 -18.19 19.42
C GLU A 170 -29.15 -19.10 19.32
N GLU A 171 -29.09 -20.14 18.51
CA GLU A 171 -30.14 -21.15 18.39
C GLU A 171 -30.43 -21.82 19.74
N ALA A 172 -29.39 -22.23 20.47
CA ALA A 172 -29.55 -22.83 21.79
C ALA A 172 -30.12 -21.86 22.86
N LEU A 173 -29.76 -20.58 22.79
CA LEU A 173 -30.35 -19.54 23.65
C LEU A 173 -31.83 -19.32 23.33
N ARG A 174 -32.22 -19.45 22.06
CA ARG A 174 -33.61 -19.36 21.60
C ARG A 174 -34.45 -20.55 22.07
N GLU A 175 -33.91 -21.76 22.01
CA GLU A 175 -34.60 -22.97 22.48
C GLU A 175 -34.74 -23.04 24.01
N SER A 176 -33.81 -22.42 24.74
CA SER A 176 -33.82 -22.44 26.21
C SER A 176 -35.00 -21.66 26.78
N LYS A 177 -36.04 -22.39 27.22
CA LYS A 177 -37.22 -21.82 27.89
C LYS A 177 -36.86 -20.95 29.10
N LEU A 178 -35.86 -21.36 29.89
CA LEU A 178 -35.40 -20.62 31.07
C LEU A 178 -34.83 -19.26 30.67
N TYR A 179 -33.94 -19.22 29.67
CA TYR A 179 -33.33 -17.98 29.21
C TYR A 179 -34.37 -17.02 28.63
N GLN A 180 -35.26 -17.52 27.77
CA GLN A 180 -36.33 -16.72 27.16
C GLN A 180 -37.31 -16.17 28.19
N THR A 181 -37.67 -16.96 29.22
CA THR A 181 -38.58 -16.50 30.28
C THR A 181 -37.94 -15.39 31.11
N VAL A 182 -36.69 -15.55 31.55
CA VAL A 182 -35.97 -14.53 32.32
C VAL A 182 -35.75 -13.27 31.49
N LEU A 183 -35.41 -13.41 30.21
CA LEU A 183 -35.25 -12.30 29.28
C LEU A 183 -36.56 -11.52 29.10
N SER A 184 -37.68 -12.24 28.95
CA SER A 184 -39.01 -11.62 28.84
C SER A 184 -39.40 -10.87 30.11
N ILE A 185 -39.13 -11.45 31.29
CA ILE A 185 -39.36 -10.78 32.58
C ILE A 185 -38.52 -9.51 32.70
N ALA A 186 -37.23 -9.56 32.31
CA ALA A 186 -36.34 -8.41 32.34
C ALA A 186 -36.85 -7.27 31.43
N TRP A 187 -37.28 -7.60 30.21
CA TRP A 187 -37.88 -6.64 29.27
C TRP A 187 -39.18 -6.03 29.78
N ILE A 188 -40.09 -6.85 30.31
CA ILE A 188 -41.35 -6.38 30.90
C ILE A 188 -41.03 -5.44 32.06
N GLN A 189 -40.13 -5.81 32.96
CA GLN A 189 -39.73 -4.99 34.10
C GLN A 189 -39.14 -3.64 33.67
N MET A 190 -38.28 -3.62 32.64
CA MET A 190 -37.65 -2.40 32.14
C MET A 190 -38.68 -1.32 31.77
N PHE A 191 -39.80 -1.71 31.15
CA PHE A 191 -40.87 -0.79 30.77
C PHE A 191 -41.93 -0.59 31.85
N LEU A 192 -42.25 -1.63 32.63
CA LEU A 192 -43.28 -1.56 33.66
C LEU A 192 -42.92 -0.57 34.78
N ILE A 193 -41.64 -0.54 35.18
CA ILE A 193 -41.15 0.34 36.26
C ILE A 193 -41.40 1.82 35.96
N PRO A 194 -40.95 2.40 34.84
CA PRO A 194 -41.21 3.80 34.53
C PRO A 194 -42.70 4.08 34.27
N ILE A 195 -43.44 3.13 33.68
CA ILE A 195 -44.89 3.28 33.44
C ILE A 195 -45.67 3.41 34.75
N ILE A 196 -45.23 2.76 35.83
CA ILE A 196 -45.88 2.87 37.14
C ILE A 196 -45.35 4.07 37.93
N LEU A 197 -44.03 4.26 38.00
CA LEU A 197 -43.43 5.26 38.87
C LEU A 197 -43.65 6.70 38.39
N ILE A 198 -43.68 6.94 37.07
CA ILE A 198 -43.87 8.30 36.54
C ILE A 198 -45.27 8.84 36.85
N PRO A 199 -46.38 8.13 36.59
CA PRO A 199 -47.71 8.58 37.02
C PRO A 199 -47.82 8.76 38.53
N CYS A 200 -47.31 7.83 39.34
CA CYS A 200 -47.31 7.97 40.79
C CYS A 200 -46.58 9.24 41.26
N TYR A 201 -45.48 9.61 40.59
CA TYR A 201 -44.78 10.86 40.86
C TYR A 201 -45.59 12.08 40.41
N LEU A 202 -46.22 12.05 39.23
CA LEU A 202 -47.03 13.17 38.73
C LEU A 202 -48.23 13.52 39.64
N PHE A 203 -48.79 12.52 40.32
CA PHE A 203 -49.90 12.71 41.26
C PHE A 203 -49.46 12.96 42.71
N SER A 204 -48.16 13.04 43.00
CA SER A 204 -47.66 13.25 44.36
C SER A 204 -47.61 14.73 44.73
N ASP A 205 -47.75 15.02 46.03
CA ASP A 205 -47.57 16.39 46.57
C ASP A 205 -46.14 16.92 46.31
N GLU A 206 -45.18 16.01 46.17
CA GLU A 206 -43.77 16.32 45.90
C GLU A 206 -43.56 16.91 44.49
N PHE A 207 -44.35 16.47 43.50
CA PHE A 207 -44.38 17.12 42.20
C PHE A 207 -44.89 18.56 42.28
N ASN A 208 -45.91 18.82 43.12
CA ASN A 208 -46.49 20.16 43.25
C ASN A 208 -45.54 21.14 43.99
N ASN A 209 -44.79 20.64 44.97
CA ASN A 209 -43.90 21.44 45.81
C ASN A 209 -42.51 21.74 45.19
N ASN A 210 -42.06 20.94 44.20
CA ASN A 210 -40.73 21.09 43.60
C ASN A 210 -40.71 22.10 42.43
N GLY A 211 -39.53 22.70 42.19
CA GLY A 211 -39.30 23.60 41.05
C GLY A 211 -39.26 22.87 39.70
N TRP A 212 -39.48 23.58 38.59
CA TRP A 212 -39.62 22.96 37.27
C TRP A 212 -38.37 22.17 36.82
N LYS A 213 -37.16 22.61 37.19
CA LYS A 213 -35.91 21.87 36.92
C LYS A 213 -35.83 20.54 37.68
N ASP A 214 -36.22 20.54 38.95
CA ASP A 214 -36.19 19.34 39.81
C ASP A 214 -37.24 18.31 39.36
N ARG A 215 -38.40 18.79 38.88
CA ARG A 215 -39.43 17.92 38.28
C ARG A 215 -38.90 17.13 37.08
N ILE A 216 -38.22 17.80 36.17
CA ILE A 216 -37.64 17.16 34.97
C ILE A 216 -36.52 16.20 35.35
N SER A 217 -35.66 16.59 36.29
CA SER A 217 -34.57 15.74 36.80
C SER A 217 -35.08 14.42 37.38
N LEU A 218 -36.11 14.48 38.24
CA LEU A 218 -36.68 13.28 38.87
C LEU A 218 -37.36 12.35 37.86
N ILE A 219 -38.07 12.88 36.86
CA ILE A 219 -38.66 12.07 35.78
C ILE A 219 -37.58 11.32 35.01
N MET A 220 -36.44 11.97 34.71
CA MET A 220 -35.31 11.34 34.05
C MET A 220 -34.72 10.22 34.92
N VAL A 221 -34.51 10.45 36.21
CA VAL A 221 -34.01 9.42 37.15
C VAL A 221 -34.94 8.21 37.21
N LEU A 222 -36.25 8.43 37.27
CA LEU A 222 -37.25 7.36 37.28
C LEU A 222 -37.26 6.55 35.98
N ALA A 223 -37.06 7.22 34.83
CA ALA A 223 -36.92 6.55 33.54
C ALA A 223 -35.65 5.68 33.47
N PHE A 224 -34.53 6.15 34.04
CA PHE A 224 -33.28 5.39 34.08
C PHE A 224 -33.28 4.22 35.06
N LEU A 225 -34.12 4.25 36.10
CA LEU A 225 -34.19 3.19 37.10
C LEU A 225 -34.54 1.82 36.49
N GLY A 226 -35.47 1.80 35.52
CA GLY A 226 -35.83 0.58 34.78
C GLY A 226 -34.66 0.03 33.95
N VAL A 227 -33.90 0.91 33.30
CA VAL A 227 -32.70 0.55 32.52
C VAL A 227 -31.60 0.01 33.44
N LEU A 228 -31.38 0.63 34.60
CA LEU A 228 -30.37 0.20 35.56
C LEU A 228 -30.67 -1.21 36.10
N LEU A 229 -31.92 -1.49 36.43
CA LEU A 229 -32.34 -2.82 36.88
C LEU A 229 -32.24 -3.88 35.76
N PHE A 230 -32.54 -3.51 34.51
CA PHE A 230 -32.32 -4.40 33.36
C PHE A 230 -30.85 -4.78 33.20
N VAL A 231 -29.93 -3.81 33.36
CA VAL A 231 -28.48 -4.07 33.33
C VAL A 231 -28.06 -5.01 34.47
N ILE A 232 -28.58 -4.81 35.68
CA ILE A 232 -28.30 -5.67 36.84
C ILE A 232 -28.79 -7.11 36.58
N ILE A 233 -30.01 -7.30 36.08
CA ILE A 233 -30.56 -8.62 35.77
C ILE A 233 -29.78 -9.28 34.63
N SER A 234 -29.37 -8.51 33.63
CA SER A 234 -28.56 -8.99 32.52
C SER A 234 -27.23 -9.56 33.02
N PHE A 235 -26.51 -8.80 33.83
CA PHE A 235 -25.19 -9.20 34.31
C PHE A 235 -25.23 -10.32 35.37
N PHE A 236 -26.16 -10.28 36.31
CA PHE A 236 -26.19 -11.22 37.44
C PHE A 236 -27.02 -12.48 37.19
N ILE A 237 -27.94 -12.47 36.23
CA ILE A 237 -28.87 -13.60 35.99
C ILE A 237 -28.74 -14.12 34.56
N LEU A 238 -28.88 -13.27 33.54
CA LEU A 238 -28.83 -13.72 32.15
C LEU A 238 -27.43 -14.20 31.74
N ASP A 239 -26.37 -13.47 32.10
CA ASP A 239 -24.99 -13.84 31.74
C ASP A 239 -24.55 -15.19 32.35
N PRO A 240 -24.80 -15.50 33.63
CA PRO A 240 -24.52 -16.83 34.19
C PRO A 240 -25.31 -17.96 33.50
N ILE A 241 -26.57 -17.72 33.13
CA ILE A 241 -27.39 -18.71 32.42
C ILE A 241 -26.83 -18.94 31.01
N LYS A 242 -26.51 -17.85 30.29
CA LYS A 242 -25.87 -17.89 28.98
C LYS A 242 -24.55 -18.66 29.04
N ASN A 243 -23.69 -18.36 30.02
CA ASN A 243 -22.41 -19.05 30.20
C ASN A 243 -22.57 -20.55 30.48
N ARG A 244 -23.60 -20.96 31.24
CA ARG A 244 -23.91 -22.39 31.45
C ARG A 244 -24.36 -23.08 30.17
N ILE A 245 -25.17 -22.43 29.34
CA ILE A 245 -25.62 -22.98 28.06
C ILE A 245 -24.43 -23.13 27.10
N ILE A 246 -23.60 -22.10 26.98
CA ILE A 246 -22.37 -22.13 26.16
C ILE A 246 -21.45 -23.27 26.61
N LYS A 247 -21.25 -23.45 27.91
CA LYS A 247 -20.42 -24.53 28.46
C LYS A 247 -20.92 -25.92 28.02
N ARG A 248 -22.23 -26.17 28.08
CA ARG A 248 -22.82 -27.46 27.66
C ARG A 248 -22.66 -27.72 26.16
N ILE A 249 -22.82 -26.69 25.33
CA ILE A 249 -22.65 -26.81 23.88
C ILE A 249 -21.20 -27.17 23.55
N LYS A 250 -20.23 -26.51 24.21
CA LYS A 250 -18.80 -26.82 24.05
C LYS A 250 -18.47 -28.25 24.49
N GLU A 251 -19.01 -28.71 25.62
CA GLU A 251 -18.85 -30.09 26.10
C GLU A 251 -19.45 -31.12 25.14
N ASN A 252 -20.64 -30.85 24.57
CA ASN A 252 -21.30 -31.74 23.61
C ASN A 252 -20.58 -31.80 22.25
N ASN A 253 -20.06 -30.67 21.75
CA ASN A 253 -19.29 -30.64 20.51
C ASN A 253 -17.94 -31.38 20.64
N ILE A 254 -17.33 -31.40 21.82
CA ILE A 254 -16.11 -32.18 22.08
C ILE A 254 -16.40 -33.70 22.08
N HIS A 255 -17.59 -34.12 22.51
CA HIS A 255 -17.97 -35.54 22.51
C HIS A 255 -18.44 -36.07 21.15
N ASN A 256 -18.85 -35.18 20.23
CA ASN A 256 -19.38 -35.54 18.91
C ASN A 256 -18.38 -35.32 17.76
N SER A 257 -17.19 -34.77 18.03
CA SER A 257 -16.07 -34.64 17.07
C SER A 257 -15.09 -35.80 17.19
#